data_AF-A0A0F7S252-F1
#
_entry.id   AF-A0A0F7S252-F1
#
_cell.length_a   1.000
_cell.length_b   1.000
_cell.length_c   1.000
_cell.angle_alpha   90.00
_cell.angle_beta   90.00
_cell.angle_gamma   90.00
#
_symmetry.space_group_name_H-M   'P 1'
#
loop_
_entity.id
_entity.type
_entity.pdbx_description
1 polymer ?
#
loop_
_entity_poly.entity_id
_entity_poly.type
_entity_poly.pdbx_seq_one_letter_code
_entity_poly.pdbx_strand_id
1 'polypeptide(L)'
;MLSLLSAAFGRLGLGAASMAAGPSSAASASRLSSSRSLHMASSSRPALRSALPTPSHLSSLGGVRHKGNLAPRRTKYRKAHKITIPFNTGGSTKGTTVQEGAYGIRLLAPARLSTKQLVAAETALKRKLKVVKGAQVFLRVFPDIPVCIKGNETRMGKGKGTFEYWACRANMGKVIFEIGGSVEIRPEVAKEALRLASAKLPVPTEFVTTASKPRIGNKIVEAATSASPAAAPATTGEASVSAATVSATVASS
;
A
#
# COMPACT_ATOMS: atom_id res chain seq x y z
N MET A 1 -42.04 11.60 -45.30
CA MET A 1 -40.79 12.20 -45.78
C MET A 1 -39.64 11.28 -45.35
N LEU A 2 -39.44 10.17 -46.05
CA LEU A 2 -38.43 10.03 -47.13
C LEU A 2 -37.04 10.50 -46.64
N SER A 3 -36.16 9.64 -46.11
CA SER A 3 -35.42 8.51 -46.73
C SER A 3 -34.10 8.92 -47.37
N LEU A 4 -33.06 8.10 -47.12
CA LEU A 4 -31.87 7.90 -47.96
C LEU A 4 -30.92 9.09 -48.16
N LEU A 5 -29.68 8.94 -47.67
CA LEU A 5 -28.52 8.98 -48.57
C LEU A 5 -27.40 8.05 -48.06
N SER A 6 -26.85 7.25 -48.97
CA SER A 6 -25.78 6.27 -48.75
C SER A 6 -24.91 6.21 -50.02
N ALA A 7 -23.64 5.78 -49.89
CA ALA A 7 -22.58 5.89 -50.90
C ALA A 7 -22.24 7.36 -51.28
N ALA A 8 -21.12 7.74 -51.91
CA ALA A 8 -19.93 7.08 -52.47
C ALA A 8 -18.72 8.05 -52.29
N PHE A 9 -17.44 7.77 -52.54
CA PHE A 9 -16.64 6.61 -52.97
C PHE A 9 -15.16 6.86 -52.54
N GLY A 10 -14.21 5.92 -52.71
CA GLY A 10 -12.80 6.22 -52.35
C GLY A 10 -11.78 5.07 -52.33
N ARG A 11 -11.75 4.23 -53.37
CA ARG A 11 -10.85 3.07 -53.47
C ARG A 11 -9.59 3.42 -54.27
N LEU A 12 -8.42 3.43 -53.63
CA LEU A 12 -7.12 3.39 -54.30
C LEU A 12 -6.33 2.19 -53.77
N GLY A 13 -5.84 1.35 -54.68
CA GLY A 13 -4.96 0.22 -54.40
C GLY A 13 -3.59 0.41 -55.05
N LEU A 14 -2.89 -0.71 -55.25
CA LEU A 14 -1.46 -0.85 -55.61
C LEU A 14 -0.53 -0.87 -54.37
N GLY A 15 0.30 -1.88 -54.16
CA GLY A 15 0.52 -3.07 -55.00
C GLY A 15 1.05 -4.28 -54.22
N ALA A 16 0.89 -5.46 -54.81
CA ALA A 16 1.50 -6.69 -54.34
C ALA A 16 2.89 -6.85 -54.97
N ALA A 17 3.87 -7.26 -54.18
CA ALA A 17 5.15 -7.75 -54.67
C ALA A 17 5.35 -9.17 -54.13
N SER A 18 5.48 -10.11 -55.06
CA SER A 18 5.84 -11.53 -54.83
C SER A 18 7.33 -11.73 -55.14
N MET A 19 7.82 -12.96 -54.98
CA MET A 19 9.24 -13.41 -55.08
C MET A 19 10.08 -13.04 -53.84
N ALA A 20 11.02 -13.88 -53.37
CA ALA A 20 11.55 -15.13 -53.92
C ALA A 20 11.80 -16.18 -52.82
N ALA A 21 11.92 -17.45 -53.23
CA ALA A 21 12.30 -18.57 -52.37
C ALA A 21 13.56 -19.27 -52.92
N GLY A 22 14.40 -19.78 -52.02
CA GLY A 22 15.67 -20.46 -52.29
C GLY A 22 16.63 -20.28 -51.11
N PRO A 23 17.61 -21.17 -50.88
CA PRO A 23 18.19 -22.10 -51.85
C PRO A 23 18.00 -23.58 -51.53
N SER A 24 18.20 -24.42 -52.54
CA SER A 24 18.38 -25.87 -52.45
C SER A 24 19.78 -26.28 -52.91
N SER A 25 20.44 -27.13 -52.14
CA SER A 25 21.05 -28.40 -52.58
C SER A 25 22.10 -28.88 -51.57
N ALA A 26 22.04 -30.17 -51.25
CA ALA A 26 23.08 -30.89 -50.51
C ALA A 26 23.88 -31.76 -51.50
N ALA A 27 25.15 -32.07 -51.18
CA ALA A 27 25.80 -33.32 -51.60
C ALA A 27 27.17 -33.53 -50.93
N SER A 28 27.63 -34.79 -50.93
CA SER A 28 28.96 -35.30 -50.53
C SER A 28 29.30 -35.17 -49.04
N ALA A 29 29.26 -36.22 -48.21
CA ALA A 29 29.91 -37.54 -48.31
C ALA A 29 31.44 -37.44 -48.50
N SER A 30 32.31 -38.19 -47.85
CA SER A 30 32.30 -39.17 -46.75
C SER A 30 33.75 -39.68 -46.66
N ARG A 31 34.21 -40.16 -45.49
CA ARG A 31 35.00 -41.41 -45.28
C ARG A 31 35.63 -41.47 -43.88
N LEU A 32 35.90 -42.70 -43.48
CA LEU A 32 36.37 -43.15 -42.15
C LEU A 32 37.88 -43.46 -42.17
N SER A 33 38.37 -43.99 -41.05
CA SER A 33 39.69 -44.63 -40.82
C SER A 33 40.79 -43.66 -40.32
N SER A 34 41.70 -44.02 -39.41
CA SER A 34 41.94 -45.33 -38.76
C SER A 34 42.40 -45.18 -37.29
N SER A 35 42.59 -46.33 -36.63
CA SER A 35 42.76 -46.51 -35.18
C SER A 35 44.21 -46.61 -34.68
N ARG A 36 44.35 -46.49 -33.34
CA ARG A 36 45.46 -46.98 -32.47
C ARG A 36 46.84 -46.31 -32.56
N SER A 37 47.31 -45.83 -31.40
CA SER A 37 48.40 -46.53 -30.69
C SER A 37 48.36 -46.21 -29.19
N LEU A 38 48.79 -47.16 -28.35
CA LEU A 38 48.95 -47.03 -26.90
C LEU A 38 50.42 -47.30 -26.59
N HIS A 39 51.09 -46.46 -25.81
CA HIS A 39 52.33 -46.84 -25.10
C HIS A 39 52.35 -46.23 -23.70
N MET A 40 52.91 -46.98 -22.76
CA MET A 40 52.85 -46.73 -21.32
C MET A 40 54.22 -46.34 -20.75
N ALA A 41 54.16 -45.64 -19.61
CA ALA A 41 55.22 -45.47 -18.61
C ALA A 41 56.50 -44.69 -18.97
N SER A 42 56.71 -43.57 -18.27
CA SER A 42 57.97 -43.29 -17.57
C SER A 42 57.69 -42.41 -16.34
N SER A 43 58.60 -42.43 -15.36
CA SER A 43 58.34 -42.08 -13.97
C SER A 43 59.08 -40.84 -13.47
N SER A 44 58.38 -39.91 -12.82
CA SER A 44 58.96 -39.02 -11.79
C SER A 44 57.87 -38.39 -10.90
N ARG A 45 57.88 -38.67 -9.60
CA ARG A 45 57.15 -37.90 -8.56
C ARG A 45 58.02 -36.70 -8.13
N PRO A 46 57.44 -35.56 -7.69
CA PRO A 46 57.11 -35.42 -6.26
C PRO A 46 55.87 -34.54 -5.94
N ALA A 47 55.61 -34.41 -4.62
CA ALA A 47 54.75 -33.42 -3.95
C ALA A 47 53.22 -33.55 -4.12
N LEU A 48 52.62 -34.37 -3.25
CA LEU A 48 51.23 -34.20 -2.82
C LEU A 48 51.08 -32.84 -2.10
N ARG A 49 50.59 -31.82 -2.80
CA ARG A 49 49.99 -30.65 -2.17
C ARG A 49 48.47 -30.77 -2.33
N SER A 50 47.77 -31.01 -1.23
CA SER A 50 46.31 -31.10 -1.19
C SER A 50 45.70 -29.71 -1.43
N ALA A 51 45.60 -29.33 -2.71
CA ALA A 51 44.78 -28.21 -3.14
C ALA A 51 43.30 -28.57 -2.89
N LEU A 52 42.85 -28.34 -1.65
CA LEU A 52 41.43 -28.28 -1.33
C LEU A 52 40.78 -27.30 -2.30
N PRO A 53 39.77 -27.70 -3.10
CA PRO A 53 39.01 -26.74 -3.88
C PRO A 53 38.25 -25.86 -2.89
N THR A 54 38.70 -24.61 -2.72
CA THR A 54 37.94 -23.62 -1.98
C THR A 54 36.59 -23.44 -2.68
N PRO A 55 35.45 -23.68 -2.01
CA PRO A 55 34.15 -23.60 -2.65
C PRO A 55 33.69 -22.13 -2.81
N SER A 56 34.43 -21.37 -3.62
CA SER A 56 34.16 -19.98 -3.97
C SER A 56 33.04 -19.83 -5.00
N HIS A 57 31.90 -20.54 -4.81
CA HIS A 57 30.73 -20.36 -5.68
C HIS A 57 29.35 -20.63 -5.05
N LEU A 58 29.18 -20.30 -3.76
CA LEU A 58 27.85 -20.22 -3.11
C LEU A 58 27.21 -18.81 -3.17
N SER A 59 27.73 -17.94 -4.04
CA SER A 59 27.23 -16.58 -4.33
C SER A 59 26.11 -16.53 -5.37
N SER A 60 25.58 -17.68 -5.83
CA SER A 60 24.45 -17.77 -6.78
C SER A 60 23.20 -18.44 -6.18
N LEU A 61 22.92 -18.20 -4.90
CA LEU A 61 21.52 -18.14 -4.46
C LEU A 61 20.91 -16.87 -5.07
N GLY A 62 20.50 -17.00 -6.36
CA GLY A 62 20.03 -15.89 -7.18
C GLY A 62 19.04 -15.02 -6.41
N GLY A 63 19.43 -13.76 -6.16
CA GLY A 63 18.78 -12.89 -5.20
C GLY A 63 17.27 -12.90 -5.37
N VAL A 64 16.54 -13.31 -4.32
CA VAL A 64 15.09 -13.53 -4.37
C VAL A 64 14.40 -12.24 -4.78
N ARG A 65 14.09 -12.07 -6.07
CA ARG A 65 13.49 -10.85 -6.62
C ARG A 65 12.14 -10.63 -5.96
N HIS A 66 12.10 -9.68 -5.01
CA HIS A 66 10.90 -9.41 -4.22
C HIS A 66 9.80 -8.86 -5.11
N LYS A 67 8.57 -9.36 -4.92
CA LYS A 67 7.45 -9.11 -5.84
C LYS A 67 6.85 -7.69 -5.75
N GLY A 68 7.46 -6.80 -4.99
CA GLY A 68 7.05 -5.40 -4.77
C GLY A 68 6.91 -5.03 -3.29
N ASN A 69 6.78 -3.73 -3.01
CA ASN A 69 6.64 -3.16 -1.66
C ASN A 69 5.38 -3.63 -0.92
N LEU A 70 4.31 -3.94 -1.67
CA LEU A 70 2.98 -4.26 -1.15
C LEU A 70 2.57 -5.72 -1.40
N ALA A 71 3.48 -6.64 -1.04
CA ALA A 71 3.26 -8.08 -1.04
C ALA A 71 4.08 -8.75 0.08
N PRO A 72 3.51 -9.66 0.91
CA PRO A 72 4.26 -10.36 1.95
C PRO A 72 5.35 -11.26 1.35
N ARG A 73 6.57 -11.20 1.92
CA ARG A 73 7.74 -11.94 1.42
C ARG A 73 7.61 -13.47 1.60
N ARG A 74 6.90 -13.93 2.64
CA ARG A 74 6.67 -15.36 2.95
C ARG A 74 5.25 -15.54 3.49
N THR A 75 4.56 -16.58 3.06
CA THR A 75 3.25 -17.00 3.62
C THR A 75 3.22 -18.52 3.79
N LYS A 76 2.51 -19.02 4.81
CA LYS A 76 2.36 -20.47 5.05
C LYS A 76 1.54 -21.14 3.93
N TYR A 77 0.53 -20.45 3.42
CA TYR A 77 -0.36 -20.95 2.36
C TYR A 77 -0.51 -19.92 1.24
N ARG A 78 -0.54 -20.39 -0.01
CA ARG A 78 -0.72 -19.53 -1.21
C ARG A 78 -2.17 -19.16 -1.50
N LYS A 79 -3.14 -19.90 -0.95
CA LYS A 79 -4.59 -19.67 -1.10
C LYS A 79 -5.22 -19.57 0.29
N ALA A 80 -5.99 -18.51 0.57
CA ALA A 80 -6.69 -18.31 1.84
C ALA A 80 -8.22 -18.25 1.63
N HIS A 81 -9.02 -18.70 2.59
CA HIS A 81 -10.48 -18.61 2.53
C HIS A 81 -10.96 -17.14 2.42
N LYS A 82 -12.15 -16.90 1.87
CA LYS A 82 -12.73 -15.54 1.85
C LYS A 82 -13.16 -15.22 3.27
N ILE A 83 -12.50 -14.24 3.90
CA ILE A 83 -12.81 -13.78 5.26
C ILE A 83 -13.54 -12.43 5.17
N THR A 84 -14.61 -12.29 5.95
CA THR A 84 -15.39 -11.04 6.07
C THR A 84 -14.58 -9.96 6.80
N ILE A 85 -14.90 -8.70 6.56
CA ILE A 85 -14.33 -7.57 7.33
C ILE A 85 -14.95 -7.63 8.74
N PRO A 86 -14.17 -7.72 9.82
CA PRO A 86 -14.73 -7.76 11.17
C PRO A 86 -15.39 -6.42 11.50
N PHE A 87 -16.58 -6.46 12.10
CA PHE A 87 -17.23 -5.27 12.63
C PHE A 87 -16.73 -4.99 14.06
N ASN A 88 -16.37 -3.73 14.37
CA ASN A 88 -15.77 -3.36 15.65
C ASN A 88 -16.82 -3.16 16.75
N THR A 89 -17.61 -4.18 17.08
CA THR A 89 -18.65 -4.10 18.12
C THR A 89 -18.07 -3.69 19.48
N GLY A 90 -16.93 -4.25 19.87
CA GLY A 90 -16.22 -3.94 21.12
C GLY A 90 -15.46 -2.60 21.13
N GLY A 91 -15.90 -1.60 20.35
CA GLY A 91 -15.41 -0.22 20.46
C GLY A 91 -13.93 0.02 20.13
N SER A 92 -13.29 -0.81 19.30
CA SER A 92 -11.85 -0.69 19.05
C SER A 92 -11.49 0.57 18.23
N THR A 93 -10.71 1.47 18.85
CA THR A 93 -10.13 2.69 18.27
C THR A 93 -8.80 2.49 17.54
N LYS A 94 -8.27 1.25 17.50
CA LYS A 94 -6.92 0.95 16.98
C LYS A 94 -6.78 1.31 15.49
N GLY A 95 -5.87 2.25 15.21
CA GLY A 95 -5.60 2.73 13.85
C GLY A 95 -6.67 3.68 13.29
N THR A 96 -7.47 4.32 14.14
CA THR A 96 -8.46 5.35 13.75
C THR A 96 -7.95 6.79 13.91
N THR A 97 -6.74 6.93 14.46
CA THR A 97 -6.00 8.18 14.66
C THR A 97 -4.75 8.23 13.77
N VAL A 98 -4.34 9.45 13.40
CA VAL A 98 -3.06 9.73 12.72
C VAL A 98 -1.91 9.54 13.74
N GLN A 99 -0.77 8.97 13.35
CA GLN A 99 0.35 8.69 14.28
C GLN A 99 1.75 8.98 13.70
N GLU A 100 1.95 8.78 12.39
CA GLU A 100 3.25 8.90 11.72
C GLU A 100 3.34 10.20 10.91
N GLY A 101 2.23 10.60 10.27
CA GLY A 101 2.11 11.88 9.57
C GLY A 101 1.49 13.01 10.39
N ALA A 102 1.34 14.18 9.76
CA ALA A 102 0.56 15.30 10.29
C ALA A 102 -0.91 15.26 9.82
N TYR A 103 -1.13 14.72 8.61
CA TYR A 103 -2.44 14.60 7.97
C TYR A 103 -2.63 13.18 7.43
N GLY A 104 -3.88 12.76 7.24
CA GLY A 104 -4.18 11.48 6.61
C GLY A 104 -5.61 11.37 6.08
N ILE A 105 -5.96 10.18 5.60
CA ILE A 105 -7.32 9.82 5.21
C ILE A 105 -7.81 8.58 5.95
N ARG A 106 -9.01 8.70 6.55
CA ARG A 106 -9.73 7.60 7.19
C ARG A 106 -10.92 7.14 6.34
N LEU A 107 -11.26 5.86 6.42
CA LEU A 107 -12.41 5.31 5.70
C LEU A 107 -13.74 5.66 6.38
N LEU A 108 -14.73 6.04 5.57
CA LEU A 108 -16.11 6.23 6.01
C LEU A 108 -16.99 4.97 5.83
N ALA A 109 -16.47 3.93 5.17
CA ALA A 109 -17.15 2.65 5.00
C ALA A 109 -16.13 1.49 5.06
N PRO A 110 -16.51 0.28 5.51
CA PRO A 110 -15.61 -0.87 5.53
C PRO A 110 -15.28 -1.34 4.10
N ALA A 111 -14.01 -1.61 3.82
CA ALA A 111 -13.55 -1.99 2.47
C ALA A 111 -12.50 -3.12 2.47
N ARG A 112 -12.48 -3.89 1.39
CA ARG A 112 -11.34 -4.76 1.03
C ARG A 112 -10.51 -4.03 -0.03
N LEU A 113 -9.42 -3.41 0.39
CA LEU A 113 -8.56 -2.64 -0.51
C LEU A 113 -7.56 -3.58 -1.19
N SER A 114 -7.51 -3.56 -2.52
CA SER A 114 -6.54 -4.30 -3.31
C SER A 114 -5.20 -3.55 -3.40
N THR A 115 -4.09 -4.28 -3.57
CA THR A 115 -2.78 -3.66 -3.83
C THR A 115 -2.81 -2.67 -5.00
N LYS A 116 -3.57 -2.96 -6.07
CA LYS A 116 -3.69 -2.06 -7.25
C LYS A 116 -4.26 -0.68 -6.85
N GLN A 117 -5.29 -0.65 -6.00
CA GLN A 117 -5.90 0.60 -5.51
C GLN A 117 -4.95 1.36 -4.56
N LEU A 118 -4.26 0.65 -3.66
CA LEU A 118 -3.28 1.26 -2.76
C LEU A 118 -2.12 1.90 -3.54
N VAL A 119 -1.53 1.18 -4.51
CA VAL A 119 -0.48 1.74 -5.40
C VAL A 119 -0.99 2.95 -6.19
N ALA A 120 -2.22 2.92 -6.70
CA ALA A 120 -2.80 4.04 -7.44
C ALA A 120 -3.00 5.29 -6.54
N ALA A 121 -3.47 5.12 -5.31
CA ALA A 121 -3.63 6.19 -4.33
C ALA A 121 -2.26 6.75 -3.88
N GLU A 122 -1.30 5.89 -3.55
CA GLU A 122 0.08 6.27 -3.19
C GLU A 122 0.76 7.04 -4.33
N THR A 123 0.56 6.61 -5.59
CA THR A 123 1.07 7.30 -6.78
C THR A 123 0.44 8.68 -6.95
N ALA A 124 -0.86 8.84 -6.67
CA ALA A 124 -1.51 10.15 -6.70
C ALA A 124 -0.94 11.10 -5.63
N LEU A 125 -0.75 10.60 -4.40
CA LEU A 125 -0.10 11.36 -3.31
C LEU A 125 1.31 11.80 -3.70
N LYS A 126 2.17 10.86 -4.12
CA LYS A 126 3.55 11.13 -4.51
C LYS A 126 3.66 12.14 -5.66
N ARG A 127 2.73 12.11 -6.63
CA ARG A 127 2.69 13.11 -7.72
C ARG A 127 2.39 14.52 -7.22
N LYS A 128 1.42 14.71 -6.32
CA LYS A 128 1.06 16.04 -5.79
C LYS A 128 2.09 16.55 -4.77
N LEU A 129 2.65 15.66 -3.96
CA LEU A 129 3.66 15.99 -2.94
C LEU A 129 5.07 16.19 -3.49
N LYS A 130 5.35 15.84 -4.75
CA LYS A 130 6.67 16.01 -5.40
C LYS A 130 7.24 17.44 -5.28
N VAL A 131 6.38 18.46 -5.18
CA VAL A 131 6.77 19.86 -4.99
C VAL A 131 7.40 20.11 -3.62
N VAL A 132 6.95 19.40 -2.58
CA VAL A 132 7.46 19.50 -1.21
C VAL A 132 8.62 18.52 -1.04
N LYS A 133 9.85 19.03 -1.15
CA LYS A 133 11.06 18.22 -0.91
C LYS A 133 11.05 17.68 0.52
N GLY A 134 11.32 16.39 0.67
CA GLY A 134 11.32 15.71 1.98
C GLY A 134 9.96 15.23 2.49
N ALA A 135 8.85 15.52 1.80
CA ALA A 135 7.54 14.98 2.17
C ALA A 135 7.49 13.45 2.03
N GLN A 136 7.04 12.77 3.09
CA GLN A 136 6.89 11.32 3.15
C GLN A 136 5.41 10.91 3.10
N VAL A 137 5.17 9.72 2.57
CA VAL A 137 3.85 9.09 2.49
C VAL A 137 3.92 7.76 3.24
N PHE A 138 3.11 7.64 4.30
CA PHE A 138 3.03 6.45 5.13
C PHE A 138 1.76 5.67 4.78
N LEU A 139 1.88 4.36 4.66
CA LEU A 139 0.75 3.45 4.44
C LEU A 139 0.48 2.67 5.73
N ARG A 140 -0.63 2.97 6.41
CA ARG A 140 -1.00 2.38 7.71
C ARG A 140 -1.66 0.99 7.60
N VAL A 141 -1.87 0.48 6.38
CA VAL A 141 -2.48 -0.84 6.11
C VAL A 141 -1.66 -1.65 5.11
N PHE A 142 -1.32 -2.89 5.48
CA PHE A 142 -0.56 -3.78 4.60
C PHE A 142 -1.45 -4.85 3.96
N PRO A 143 -1.37 -5.10 2.64
CA PRO A 143 -2.14 -6.14 1.96
C PRO A 143 -1.56 -7.53 2.22
N ASP A 144 -2.08 -8.19 3.25
CA ASP A 144 -1.65 -9.47 3.81
C ASP A 144 -2.43 -10.69 3.25
N ILE A 145 -3.64 -10.48 2.73
CA ILE A 145 -4.57 -11.58 2.37
C ILE A 145 -4.44 -11.92 0.88
N PRO A 146 -4.13 -13.19 0.53
CA PRO A 146 -4.07 -13.61 -0.86
C PRO A 146 -5.48 -13.83 -1.43
N VAL A 147 -5.84 -13.04 -2.45
CA VAL A 147 -7.10 -13.21 -3.18
C VAL A 147 -6.88 -14.16 -4.34
N CYS A 148 -7.70 -15.20 -4.39
CA CYS A 148 -7.73 -16.17 -5.47
C CYS A 148 -9.07 -16.07 -6.20
N ILE A 149 -9.02 -15.96 -7.53
CA ILE A 149 -10.19 -15.85 -8.40
C ILE A 149 -10.16 -17.02 -9.39
N LYS A 150 -11.34 -17.50 -9.74
CA LYS A 150 -11.56 -18.48 -10.80
C LYS A 150 -11.93 -17.70 -12.06
N GLY A 151 -11.35 -18.08 -13.20
CA GLY A 151 -11.64 -17.42 -14.48
C GLY A 151 -13.12 -17.52 -14.85
N ASN A 152 -13.66 -16.42 -15.36
CA ASN A 152 -15.08 -16.24 -15.68
C ASN A 152 -15.57 -17.21 -16.77
N GLU A 153 -14.65 -17.67 -17.61
CA GLU A 153 -14.84 -18.68 -18.64
C GLU A 153 -15.08 -20.10 -18.08
N THR A 154 -14.73 -20.36 -16.81
CA THR A 154 -14.83 -21.71 -16.22
C THR A 154 -16.07 -21.91 -15.36
N ARG A 155 -16.78 -23.03 -15.59
CA ARG A 155 -17.94 -23.44 -14.77
C ARG A 155 -17.57 -23.72 -13.31
N MET A 156 -18.57 -23.75 -12.44
CA MET A 156 -18.45 -24.06 -11.01
C MET A 156 -17.89 -25.47 -10.74
N GLY A 157 -17.50 -25.76 -9.49
CA GLY A 157 -16.81 -27.01 -9.13
C GLY A 157 -15.31 -26.98 -9.42
N LYS A 158 -14.67 -28.16 -9.61
CA LYS A 158 -13.23 -28.32 -9.94
C LYS A 158 -12.23 -27.58 -9.02
N GLY A 159 -12.61 -27.35 -7.76
CA GLY A 159 -11.76 -26.70 -6.77
C GLY A 159 -11.55 -25.19 -6.98
N LYS A 160 -10.54 -24.65 -6.29
CA LYS A 160 -10.31 -23.20 -6.15
C LYS A 160 -9.33 -22.65 -7.17
N GLY A 161 -9.66 -21.48 -7.73
CA GLY A 161 -8.86 -20.76 -8.72
C GLY A 161 -7.44 -20.36 -8.28
N THR A 162 -6.75 -19.66 -9.18
CA THR A 162 -5.34 -19.23 -9.02
C THR A 162 -5.24 -17.98 -8.14
N PHE A 163 -4.04 -17.69 -7.62
CA PHE A 163 -3.76 -16.43 -6.94
C PHE A 163 -3.74 -15.29 -7.97
N GLU A 164 -4.40 -14.17 -7.66
CA GLU A 164 -4.40 -12.99 -8.53
C GLU A 164 -3.71 -11.79 -7.87
N TYR A 165 -4.18 -11.35 -6.69
CA TYR A 165 -3.66 -10.15 -6.02
C TYR A 165 -3.71 -10.24 -4.50
N TRP A 166 -2.97 -9.36 -3.82
CA TRP A 166 -3.04 -9.17 -2.37
C TRP A 166 -4.05 -8.08 -2.00
N ALA A 167 -4.74 -8.25 -0.88
CA ALA A 167 -5.67 -7.26 -0.34
C ALA A 167 -5.53 -7.14 1.18
N CYS A 168 -5.89 -5.99 1.73
CA CYS A 168 -6.07 -5.81 3.17
C CYS A 168 -7.56 -5.69 3.53
N ARG A 169 -7.90 -6.02 4.78
CA ARG A 169 -9.18 -5.63 5.39
C ARG A 169 -9.00 -4.26 6.04
N ALA A 170 -9.88 -3.32 5.70
CA ALA A 170 -9.91 -2.00 6.32
C ALA A 170 -11.32 -1.73 6.86
N ASN A 171 -11.40 -1.43 8.15
CA ASN A 171 -12.65 -1.22 8.86
C ASN A 171 -13.04 0.27 8.77
N MET A 172 -14.31 0.56 9.01
CA MET A 172 -14.80 1.94 9.11
C MET A 172 -14.06 2.71 10.21
N GLY A 173 -13.68 3.95 9.93
CA GLY A 173 -12.86 4.80 10.81
C GLY A 173 -11.35 4.58 10.69
N LYS A 174 -10.88 3.51 10.02
CA LYS A 174 -9.44 3.21 9.94
C LYS A 174 -8.70 4.16 8.99
N VAL A 175 -7.55 4.67 9.43
CA VAL A 175 -6.63 5.48 8.62
C VAL A 175 -5.86 4.59 7.66
N ILE A 176 -5.75 5.01 6.39
CA ILE A 176 -5.13 4.24 5.30
C ILE A 176 -3.79 4.83 4.89
N PHE A 177 -3.79 6.14 4.61
CA PHE A 177 -2.59 6.89 4.25
C PHE A 177 -2.42 8.07 5.19
N GLU A 178 -1.16 8.35 5.51
CA GLU A 178 -0.73 9.55 6.21
C GLU A 178 0.39 10.25 5.41
N ILE A 179 0.49 11.56 5.57
CA ILE A 179 1.46 12.41 4.90
C ILE A 179 2.09 13.35 5.93
N GLY A 180 3.40 13.55 5.81
CA GLY A 180 4.19 14.28 6.80
C GLY A 180 5.66 13.88 6.72
N GLY A 181 6.28 13.61 7.88
CA GLY A 181 7.72 13.42 8.04
C GLY A 181 8.34 14.67 8.68
N SER A 182 9.64 14.88 8.48
CA SER A 182 10.41 15.98 9.09
C SER A 182 10.12 17.38 8.53
N VAL A 183 9.22 17.50 7.54
CA VAL A 183 8.95 18.75 6.81
C VAL A 183 7.47 19.12 6.97
N GLU A 184 7.20 20.38 7.31
CA GLU A 184 5.85 20.91 7.39
C GLU A 184 5.20 20.97 5.99
N ILE A 185 3.96 20.47 5.88
CA ILE A 185 3.18 20.47 4.64
C ILE A 185 2.03 21.45 4.83
N ARG A 186 1.91 22.46 3.95
CA ARG A 186 0.79 23.42 4.03
C ARG A 186 -0.56 22.69 3.92
N PRO A 187 -1.56 23.00 4.76
CA PRO A 187 -2.80 22.21 4.88
C PRO A 187 -3.61 22.14 3.58
N GLU A 188 -3.56 23.18 2.75
CA GLU A 188 -4.19 23.22 1.42
C GLU A 188 -3.62 22.15 0.48
N VAL A 189 -2.28 22.02 0.43
CA VAL A 189 -1.58 21.04 -0.39
C VAL A 189 -1.87 19.62 0.10
N ALA A 190 -1.89 19.43 1.42
CA ALA A 190 -2.26 18.18 2.06
C ALA A 190 -3.70 17.76 1.71
N LYS A 191 -4.67 18.67 1.84
CA LYS A 191 -6.09 18.45 1.54
C LYS A 191 -6.31 18.07 0.07
N GLU A 192 -5.68 18.77 -0.86
CA GLU A 192 -5.77 18.45 -2.29
C GLU A 192 -5.06 17.13 -2.66
N ALA A 193 -3.90 16.84 -2.09
CA ALA A 193 -3.23 15.55 -2.32
C ALA A 193 -4.10 14.38 -1.86
N LEU A 194 -4.68 14.48 -0.66
CA LEU A 194 -5.54 13.47 -0.07
C LEU A 194 -6.90 13.33 -0.79
N ARG A 195 -7.44 14.43 -1.35
CA ARG A 195 -8.62 14.42 -2.24
C ARG A 195 -8.37 13.68 -3.55
N LEU A 196 -7.17 13.80 -4.13
CA LEU A 196 -6.78 13.04 -5.33
C LEU A 196 -6.57 11.55 -5.02
N ALA A 197 -6.12 11.23 -3.81
CA ALA A 197 -5.95 9.86 -3.34
C ALA A 197 -7.28 9.16 -3.02
N SER A 198 -8.23 9.87 -2.39
CA SER A 198 -9.56 9.32 -2.08
C SER A 198 -10.32 8.89 -3.33
N ALA A 199 -10.20 9.67 -4.43
CA ALA A 199 -10.76 9.32 -5.74
C ALA A 199 -10.16 8.06 -6.39
N LYS A 200 -9.15 7.41 -5.79
CA LYS A 200 -8.60 6.10 -6.20
C LYS A 200 -9.02 4.95 -5.29
N LEU A 201 -9.69 5.25 -4.17
CA LEU A 201 -10.20 4.26 -3.24
C LEU A 201 -11.68 3.93 -3.58
N PRO A 202 -12.14 2.69 -3.33
CA PRO A 202 -13.49 2.25 -3.70
C PRO A 202 -14.58 2.70 -2.72
N VAL A 203 -14.26 3.52 -1.72
CA VAL A 203 -15.15 3.93 -0.63
C VAL A 203 -14.93 5.39 -0.28
N PRO A 204 -15.97 6.10 0.24
CA PRO A 204 -15.80 7.46 0.74
C PRO A 204 -14.80 7.50 1.90
N THR A 205 -14.05 8.61 1.97
CA THR A 205 -13.03 8.85 2.99
C THR A 205 -13.11 10.26 3.53
N GLU A 206 -12.56 10.47 4.71
CA GLU A 206 -12.53 11.73 5.43
C GLU A 206 -11.07 12.16 5.66
N PHE A 207 -10.78 13.45 5.48
CA PHE A 207 -9.49 14.06 5.81
C PHE A 207 -9.35 14.18 7.33
N VAL A 208 -8.20 13.79 7.86
CA VAL A 208 -7.90 13.80 9.30
C VAL A 208 -6.56 14.47 9.60
N THR A 209 -6.50 15.10 10.78
CA THR A 209 -5.31 15.69 11.39
C THR A 209 -4.94 14.89 12.64
N THR A 210 -3.75 15.11 13.21
CA THR A 210 -3.35 14.54 14.51
C THR A 210 -4.31 14.91 15.65
N ALA A 211 -4.91 16.11 15.60
CA ALA A 211 -5.92 16.56 16.58
C ALA A 211 -7.34 15.97 16.35
N SER A 212 -7.56 15.22 15.27
CA SER A 212 -8.90 14.69 14.97
C SER A 212 -9.30 13.54 15.91
N LYS A 213 -10.49 13.65 16.48
CA LYS A 213 -11.06 12.65 17.40
C LYS A 213 -11.16 11.26 16.74
N PRO A 214 -10.84 10.17 17.46
CA PRO A 214 -10.97 8.80 16.96
C PRO A 214 -12.42 8.47 16.56
N ARG A 215 -12.59 7.56 15.59
CA ARG A 215 -13.91 7.23 15.03
C ARG A 215 -14.22 5.74 15.20
N ILE A 216 -15.34 5.43 15.84
CA ILE A 216 -15.88 4.06 15.95
C ILE A 216 -17.14 3.98 15.08
N GLY A 217 -17.00 3.35 13.92
CA GLY A 217 -18.09 3.26 12.95
C GLY A 217 -18.57 4.63 12.50
N ASN A 218 -19.85 4.93 12.74
CA ASN A 218 -20.44 6.24 12.42
C ASN A 218 -20.29 7.27 13.55
N LYS A 219 -19.88 6.86 14.76
CA LYS A 219 -19.72 7.76 15.91
C LYS A 219 -18.29 8.28 15.97
N ILE A 220 -18.14 9.59 16.17
CA ILE A 220 -16.88 10.17 16.62
C ILE A 220 -16.83 9.96 18.14
N VAL A 221 -15.73 9.41 18.62
CA VAL A 221 -15.51 9.22 20.06
C VAL A 221 -14.88 10.48 20.59
N GLU A 222 -15.59 11.14 21.48
CA GLU A 222 -14.97 12.15 22.32
C GLU A 222 -14.00 11.41 23.23
N ALA A 223 -12.70 11.74 23.14
CA ALA A 223 -11.78 11.34 24.20
C ALA A 223 -12.37 11.90 25.49
N ALA A 224 -12.57 11.05 26.51
CA ALA A 224 -13.09 11.49 27.78
C ALA A 224 -12.20 12.63 28.27
N THR A 225 -12.74 13.85 28.30
CA THR A 225 -12.04 15.01 28.82
C THR A 225 -11.53 14.61 30.19
N SER A 226 -10.22 14.72 30.39
CA SER A 226 -9.59 14.54 31.69
C SER A 226 -10.46 15.24 32.72
N ALA A 227 -10.88 14.52 33.76
CA ALA A 227 -11.65 15.11 34.85
C ALA A 227 -10.99 16.45 35.22
N SER A 228 -11.77 17.54 35.14
CA SER A 228 -11.30 18.82 35.69
C SER A 228 -10.81 18.51 37.09
N PRO A 229 -9.61 18.96 37.50
CA PRO A 229 -9.27 18.92 38.91
C PRO A 229 -10.43 19.60 39.65
N ALA A 230 -10.88 18.98 40.74
CA ALA A 230 -12.05 19.44 41.46
C ALA A 230 -11.88 20.94 41.75
N ALA A 231 -12.86 21.74 41.34
CA ALA A 231 -12.97 23.08 41.90
C ALA A 231 -13.08 22.89 43.42
N ALA A 232 -12.06 23.33 44.15
CA ALA A 232 -12.09 23.28 45.59
C ALA A 232 -13.37 23.96 46.07
N PRO A 233 -14.16 23.36 46.99
CA PRO A 233 -15.30 24.07 47.54
C PRO A 233 -14.78 25.33 48.20
N ALA A 234 -15.15 26.49 47.64
CA ALA A 234 -14.83 27.76 48.25
C ALA A 234 -15.36 27.73 49.69
N THR A 235 -14.49 28.09 50.64
CA THR A 235 -14.82 28.16 52.06
C THR A 235 -16.07 29.01 52.23
N THR A 236 -17.16 28.38 52.69
CA THR A 236 -18.34 29.10 53.18
C THR A 236 -17.88 29.99 54.32
N GLY A 237 -17.80 31.29 54.07
CA GLY A 237 -17.62 32.28 55.12
C GLY A 237 -18.90 32.31 55.95
N GLU A 238 -18.88 31.70 57.14
CA GLU A 238 -19.94 31.90 58.11
C GLU A 238 -19.97 33.35 58.55
N ALA A 239 -21.18 33.91 58.61
CA ALA A 239 -21.38 35.32 58.89
C ALA A 239 -21.16 35.62 60.37
N SER A 240 -20.05 36.29 60.70
CA SER A 240 -19.89 36.98 61.98
C SER A 240 -20.72 38.27 61.97
N VAL A 241 -21.97 38.18 62.41
CA VAL A 241 -22.78 39.37 62.72
C VAL A 241 -22.21 40.02 63.99
N SER A 242 -21.70 41.24 63.89
CA SER A 242 -21.33 42.03 65.08
C SER A 242 -21.35 43.53 64.83
N ALA A 243 -22.12 44.21 65.67
CA ALA A 243 -22.01 45.59 66.14
C ALA A 243 -21.83 46.72 65.11
N ALA A 244 -22.89 47.54 65.00
CA ALA A 244 -22.76 48.91 64.56
C ALA A 244 -21.88 49.73 65.54
N THR A 245 -21.01 50.58 64.99
CA THR A 245 -20.48 51.76 65.69
C THR A 245 -20.47 52.93 64.72
N VAL A 246 -21.31 53.91 64.99
CA VAL A 246 -21.35 55.19 64.27
C VAL A 246 -20.39 56.16 64.95
N SER A 247 -19.38 56.68 64.24
CA SER A 247 -18.53 57.78 64.72
C SER A 247 -17.69 58.40 63.58
N ALA A 248 -18.08 59.61 63.15
CA ALA A 248 -17.26 60.67 62.55
C ALA A 248 -18.20 61.87 62.30
N THR A 249 -18.34 62.81 63.25
CA THR A 249 -17.45 63.97 63.43
C THR A 249 -17.46 64.93 62.22
N VAL A 250 -18.47 65.80 62.21
CA VAL A 250 -18.37 67.28 62.20
C VAL A 250 -17.09 67.89 61.61
N ALA A 251 -17.22 68.71 60.54
CA ALA A 251 -16.64 70.07 60.44
C ALA A 251 -16.93 70.75 59.09
N SER A 252 -17.42 72.01 59.14
CA SER A 252 -17.17 73.14 58.23
C SER A 252 -17.50 73.00 56.71
N SER A 253 -18.07 74.01 56.04
CA SER A 253 -18.29 75.44 56.37
C SER A 253 -19.67 75.92 55.94
#